data_AF-A0A815N076-F1
#
_entry.id   AF-A0A815N076-F1
#
_cell.length_a   1.000
_cell.length_b   1.000
_cell.length_c   1.000
_cell.angle_alpha   90.00
_cell.angle_beta   90.00
_cell.angle_gamma   90.00
#
_symmetry.space_group_name_H-M   'P 1'
#
loop_
_entity.id
_entity.type
_entity.pdbx_description
1 polymer ?
#
loop_
_entity_poly.entity_id
_entity_poly.type
_entity_poly.pdbx_seq_one_letter_code
_entity_poly.pdbx_strand_id
1 'polypeptide(L)'
;IIDENYGGGLPNFPTSNIVQQLYQPCHKKLEEPCKQLVAYVAKYMVACLEYILKKVLPAEASYKDALVHEISKIVKATIEKSKEKCLESVQQMLEMEERVFTVNPQYMKTFTELKKSEPENDTLLGLRSYCSIVHARIVDHLSQLCVYWFVRNGLLALDKKLNTAFTPAELLKIMKDLPIVEQKRAALKRSIDSMERALATAEED
;
A
#
# COMPACT_ATOMS: atom_id res chain seq x y z
N ILE A 1 -11.66 -12.80 38.23
CA ILE A 1 -12.30 -12.15 37.05
C ILE A 1 -13.74 -12.63 36.83
N ILE A 2 -14.02 -13.91 36.55
CA ILE A 2 -15.41 -14.39 36.35
C ILE A 2 -16.20 -14.35 37.67
N ASP A 3 -15.59 -14.85 38.76
CA ASP A 3 -16.22 -14.88 40.09
C ASP A 3 -16.38 -13.49 40.73
N GLU A 4 -15.59 -12.49 40.31
CA GLU A 4 -15.61 -11.13 40.85
C GLU A 4 -16.65 -10.23 40.17
N ASN A 5 -17.10 -10.58 38.96
CA ASN A 5 -18.06 -9.80 38.16
C ASN A 5 -19.46 -10.42 38.13
N TYR A 6 -19.70 -11.51 38.88
CA TYR A 6 -20.97 -12.24 38.91
C TYR A 6 -22.12 -11.47 39.61
N GLY A 7 -21.84 -10.31 40.21
CA GLY A 7 -22.81 -9.50 40.94
C GLY A 7 -23.75 -8.63 40.09
N GLY A 8 -23.57 -8.54 38.77
CA GLY A 8 -24.29 -7.57 37.92
C GLY A 8 -25.09 -8.14 36.74
N GLY A 9 -25.12 -9.45 36.53
CA GLY A 9 -25.75 -10.08 35.36
C GLY A 9 -26.88 -11.03 35.69
N LEU A 10 -27.91 -11.06 34.83
CA LEU A 10 -28.90 -12.13 34.84
C LEU A 10 -28.18 -13.49 34.73
N PRO A 11 -28.59 -14.51 35.52
CA PRO A 11 -27.83 -15.75 35.74
C PRO A 11 -27.61 -16.65 34.51
N ASN A 12 -28.04 -16.25 33.31
CA ASN A 12 -27.93 -17.02 32.07
C ASN A 12 -27.27 -16.26 30.91
N PHE A 13 -26.68 -15.08 31.15
CA PHE A 13 -25.96 -14.33 30.12
C PHE A 13 -24.60 -13.89 30.66
N PRO A 14 -23.50 -14.17 29.94
CA PRO A 14 -22.23 -13.54 30.26
C PRO A 14 -22.45 -12.03 30.23
N THR A 15 -22.15 -11.33 31.32
CA THR A 15 -22.25 -9.87 31.32
C THR A 15 -21.36 -9.34 30.22
N SER A 16 -21.89 -8.43 29.40
CA SER A 16 -21.16 -7.73 28.33
C SER A 16 -19.78 -7.25 28.78
N ASN A 17 -19.69 -6.83 30.05
CA ASN A 17 -18.46 -6.39 30.70
C ASN A 17 -17.37 -7.48 30.79
N ILE A 18 -17.74 -8.74 31.05
CA ILE A 18 -16.78 -9.86 31.08
C ILE A 18 -16.23 -10.13 29.68
N VAL A 19 -17.10 -10.17 28.67
CA VAL A 19 -16.68 -10.36 27.27
C VAL A 19 -15.76 -9.22 26.81
N GLN A 20 -16.06 -7.98 27.19
CA GLN A 20 -15.24 -6.81 26.90
C GLN A 20 -13.85 -6.90 27.55
N GLN A 21 -13.77 -7.25 28.83
CA GLN A 21 -12.50 -7.42 29.54
C GLN A 21 -11.66 -8.55 28.93
N LEU A 22 -12.30 -9.65 28.53
CA LEU A 22 -11.63 -10.76 27.87
C LEU A 22 -11.19 -10.44 26.43
N TYR A 23 -11.85 -9.49 25.76
CA TYR A 23 -11.50 -9.08 24.39
C TYR A 23 -10.28 -8.16 24.34
N GLN A 24 -10.04 -7.31 25.34
CA GLN A 24 -8.91 -6.36 25.31
C GLN A 24 -7.55 -6.99 24.98
N PRO A 25 -7.15 -8.15 25.56
CA PRO A 25 -5.92 -8.84 25.18
C PRO A 25 -5.92 -9.34 23.72
N CYS A 26 -7.07 -9.73 23.18
CA CYS A 26 -7.22 -10.14 21.78
C CYS A 26 -7.05 -8.94 20.85
N HIS A 27 -7.68 -7.80 21.17
CA HIS A 27 -7.59 -6.58 20.38
C HIS A 27 -6.15 -6.10 20.19
N LYS A 28 -5.34 -6.10 21.26
CA LYS A 28 -3.93 -5.69 21.22
C LYS A 28 -3.09 -6.52 20.25
N LYS A 29 -3.49 -7.76 19.96
CA LYS A 29 -2.78 -8.63 19.00
C LYS A 29 -3.04 -8.25 17.54
N LEU A 30 -4.01 -7.38 17.26
CA LEU A 30 -4.39 -6.96 15.91
C LEU A 30 -3.49 -5.85 15.36
N GLU A 31 -2.85 -5.08 16.23
CA GLU A 31 -2.03 -3.94 15.85
C GLU A 31 -0.87 -4.35 14.91
N GLU A 32 -0.10 -5.35 15.31
CA GLU A 32 1.09 -5.77 14.57
C GLU A 32 0.76 -6.37 13.19
N PRO A 33 -0.21 -7.30 13.03
CA PRO A 33 -0.63 -7.77 11.71
C PRO A 33 -1.09 -6.65 10.78
N CYS A 34 -1.82 -5.65 11.30
CA CYS A 34 -2.25 -4.49 10.52
C CYS A 34 -1.06 -3.68 10.01
N LYS A 35 -0.07 -3.39 10.89
CA LYS A 35 1.16 -2.69 10.51
C LYS A 35 1.96 -3.46 9.46
N GLN A 36 2.08 -4.77 9.62
CA GLN A 36 2.77 -5.64 8.68
C GLN A 36 2.10 -5.64 7.30
N LEU A 37 0.76 -5.70 7.25
CA LEU A 37 0.04 -5.61 5.99
C LEU A 37 0.27 -4.28 5.27
N VAL A 38 0.19 -3.17 6.00
CA VAL A 38 0.45 -1.84 5.43
C VAL A 38 1.89 -1.73 4.89
N ALA A 39 2.87 -2.27 5.62
CA ALA A 39 4.26 -2.32 5.16
C ALA A 39 4.43 -3.21 3.92
N TYR A 40 3.73 -4.34 3.85
CA TYR A 40 3.73 -5.23 2.69
C TYR A 40 3.14 -4.54 1.46
N VAL A 41 1.98 -3.90 1.61
CA VAL A 41 1.31 -3.14 0.52
C VAL A 41 2.21 -2.02 0.01
N ALA A 42 2.88 -1.27 0.89
CA ALA A 42 3.82 -0.22 0.50
C ALA A 42 4.97 -0.78 -0.37
N LYS A 43 5.59 -1.88 0.07
CA LYS A 43 6.67 -2.55 -0.69
C LYS A 43 6.18 -3.05 -2.05
N TYR A 44 5.00 -3.68 -2.07
CA TYR A 44 4.38 -4.19 -3.28
C TYR A 44 4.11 -3.06 -4.28
N MET A 45 3.55 -1.94 -3.83
CA MET A 45 3.28 -0.77 -4.68
C MET A 45 4.56 -0.18 -5.30
N VAL A 46 5.64 -0.06 -4.53
CA VAL A 46 6.94 0.38 -5.07
C VAL A 46 7.43 -0.59 -6.14
N ALA A 47 7.37 -1.90 -5.90
CA ALA A 47 7.81 -2.90 -6.87
C ALA A 47 7.00 -2.83 -8.17
N CYS A 48 5.68 -2.68 -8.09
CA CYS A 48 4.82 -2.51 -9.26
C CYS A 48 5.18 -1.25 -10.06
N LEU A 49 5.36 -0.11 -9.39
CA LEU A 49 5.67 1.16 -10.06
C LEU A 49 7.07 1.14 -10.69
N GLU A 50 8.08 0.57 -10.02
CA GLU A 50 9.41 0.38 -10.58
C GLU A 50 9.39 -0.56 -11.80
N TYR A 51 8.58 -1.62 -11.76
CA TYR A 51 8.39 -2.51 -12.90
C TYR A 51 7.78 -1.79 -14.10
N ILE A 52 6.71 -1.02 -13.88
CA ILE A 52 6.07 -0.20 -14.93
C ILE A 52 7.08 0.78 -15.52
N LEU A 53 7.82 1.50 -14.67
CA LEU A 53 8.81 2.48 -15.10
C LEU A 53 9.89 1.87 -16.01
N LYS A 54 10.38 0.68 -15.67
CA LYS A 54 11.37 -0.05 -16.49
C LYS A 54 10.83 -0.46 -17.87
N LYS A 55 9.51 -0.64 -18.00
CA LYS A 55 8.83 -1.06 -19.23
C LYS A 55 8.42 0.11 -20.13
N VAL A 56 8.05 1.24 -19.54
CA VAL A 56 7.60 2.44 -20.28
C VAL A 56 8.76 3.11 -21.01
N LEU A 57 9.97 3.10 -20.43
CA LEU A 57 11.14 3.74 -21.04
C LEU A 57 11.80 2.82 -22.09
N PRO A 58 12.05 3.33 -23.33
CA PRO A 58 12.66 2.55 -24.41
C PRO A 58 14.01 1.99 -23.98
N ALA A 59 14.27 0.73 -24.30
CA ALA A 59 15.44 0.01 -23.81
C ALA A 59 16.76 0.60 -24.34
N GLU A 60 16.73 1.21 -25.52
CA GLU A 60 17.89 1.80 -26.19
C GLU A 60 18.22 3.22 -25.71
N ALA A 61 17.42 3.82 -24.83
CA ALA A 61 17.66 5.18 -24.35
C ALA A 61 18.87 5.24 -23.41
N SER A 62 19.89 6.00 -23.82
CA SER A 62 21.12 6.28 -23.05
C SER A 62 20.85 6.86 -21.65
N TYR A 63 19.77 7.62 -21.51
CA TYR A 63 19.35 8.28 -20.27
C TYR A 63 18.40 7.44 -19.40
N LYS A 64 18.04 6.24 -19.84
CA LYS A 64 17.04 5.39 -19.16
C LYS A 64 17.38 5.18 -17.70
N ASP A 65 18.57 4.70 -17.39
CA ASP A 65 18.94 4.34 -16.02
C ASP A 65 18.97 5.56 -15.09
N ALA A 66 19.47 6.70 -15.57
CA ALA A 66 19.50 7.94 -14.81
C ALA A 66 18.07 8.44 -14.52
N LEU A 67 17.20 8.44 -15.52
CA LEU A 67 15.81 8.87 -15.36
C LEU A 67 15.01 7.91 -14.47
N VAL A 68 15.21 6.59 -14.64
CA VAL A 68 14.61 5.55 -13.79
C VAL A 68 15.01 5.78 -12.33
N HIS A 69 16.29 6.07 -12.08
CA HIS A 69 16.80 6.31 -10.72
C HIS A 69 16.12 7.52 -10.06
N GLU A 70 16.06 8.66 -10.74
CA GLU A 70 15.44 9.88 -10.19
C GLU A 70 13.94 9.70 -9.97
N ILE A 71 13.21 9.11 -10.92
CA ILE A 71 11.78 8.82 -10.76
C ILE A 71 11.56 7.82 -9.61
N SER A 72 12.41 6.80 -9.48
CA SER A 72 12.30 5.79 -8.41
C SER A 72 12.46 6.40 -7.02
N LYS A 73 13.32 7.43 -6.85
CA LYS A 73 13.40 8.18 -5.59
C LYS A 73 12.08 8.87 -5.24
N ILE A 74 11.45 9.50 -6.23
CA ILE A 74 10.17 10.21 -6.05
C ILE A 74 9.05 9.22 -5.70
N VAL A 75 9.02 8.07 -6.38
CA VAL A 75 8.09 6.97 -6.10
C VAL A 75 8.26 6.51 -4.65
N LYS A 76 9.46 6.14 -4.22
CA LYS A 76 9.74 5.67 -2.86
C LYS A 76 9.33 6.69 -1.80
N ALA A 77 9.72 7.95 -1.98
CA ALA A 77 9.38 9.02 -1.04
C ALA A 77 7.87 9.27 -0.97
N THR A 78 7.15 9.09 -2.07
CA THR A 78 5.68 9.30 -2.10
C THR A 78 4.94 8.14 -1.46
N ILE A 79 5.35 6.90 -1.74
CA ILE A 79 4.73 5.72 -1.15
C ILE A 79 5.03 5.65 0.36
N GLU A 80 6.22 6.04 0.82
CA GLU A 80 6.52 6.08 2.27
C GLU A 80 5.61 7.10 2.99
N LYS A 81 5.38 8.27 2.40
CA LYS A 81 4.43 9.25 2.96
C LYS A 81 2.99 8.73 2.99
N SER A 82 2.57 7.97 1.97
CA SER A 82 1.26 7.31 1.98
C SER A 82 1.17 6.23 3.06
N LYS A 83 2.25 5.49 3.28
CA LYS A 83 2.35 4.47 4.32
C LYS A 83 2.21 5.09 5.71
N GLU A 84 2.93 6.17 6.00
CA GLU A 84 2.83 6.90 7.28
C GLU A 84 1.37 7.30 7.58
N LYS A 85 0.70 7.94 6.62
CA LYS A 85 -0.71 8.35 6.76
C LYS A 85 -1.68 7.18 6.90
N CYS A 86 -1.40 6.08 6.20
CA CYS A 86 -2.18 4.86 6.33
C CYS A 86 -2.04 4.27 7.72
N LEU A 87 -0.83 4.23 8.29
CA LEU A 87 -0.58 3.75 9.65
C LEU A 87 -1.29 4.62 10.69
N GLU A 88 -1.27 5.94 10.55
CA GLU A 88 -2.03 6.86 11.42
C GLU A 88 -3.54 6.55 11.37
N SER A 89 -4.08 6.31 10.18
CA SER A 89 -5.51 6.00 10.00
C SER A 89 -5.87 4.62 10.58
N VAL A 90 -4.96 3.65 10.45
CA VAL A 90 -5.11 2.31 11.05
C VAL A 90 -5.11 2.40 12.57
N GLN A 91 -4.25 3.22 13.16
CA GLN A 91 -4.23 3.46 14.60
C GLN A 91 -5.56 4.01 15.09
N GLN A 92 -6.10 5.03 14.40
CA GLN A 92 -7.41 5.60 14.72
C GLN A 92 -8.55 4.57 14.60
N MET A 93 -8.51 3.74 13.55
CA MET A 93 -9.48 2.64 13.36
C MET A 93 -9.45 1.64 14.52
N LEU A 94 -8.25 1.22 14.96
CA LEU A 94 -8.11 0.29 16.09
C LEU A 94 -8.64 0.92 17.39
N GLU A 95 -8.30 2.18 17.66
CA GLU A 95 -8.82 2.91 18.84
C GLU A 95 -10.34 3.05 18.82
N MET A 96 -10.96 3.21 17.65
CA MET A 96 -12.41 3.21 17.50
C MET A 96 -13.00 1.83 17.79
N GLU A 97 -12.43 0.76 17.25
CA GLU A 97 -12.90 -0.62 17.51
C GLU A 97 -12.73 -1.04 18.98
N GLU A 98 -11.77 -0.47 19.71
CA GLU A 98 -11.65 -0.65 21.17
C GLU A 98 -12.82 -0.01 21.93
N ARG A 99 -13.31 1.15 21.46
CA ARG A 99 -14.37 1.94 22.12
C ARG A 99 -15.78 1.52 21.73
N VAL A 100 -15.98 0.99 20.52
CA VAL A 100 -17.29 0.59 20.00
C VAL A 100 -17.69 -0.77 20.58
N PHE A 101 -18.08 -0.77 21.86
CA PHE A 101 -18.85 -1.87 22.43
C PHE A 101 -20.33 -1.58 22.19
N THR A 102 -20.87 -2.10 21.10
CA THR A 102 -22.29 -1.94 20.79
C THR A 102 -23.01 -3.26 20.76
N VAL A 103 -24.28 -3.15 21.12
CA VAL A 103 -25.37 -4.11 20.94
C VAL A 103 -25.50 -4.43 19.44
N ASN A 104 -24.49 -5.08 18.87
CA ASN A 104 -24.42 -5.36 17.44
C ASN A 104 -25.52 -6.38 17.12
N PRO A 105 -26.48 -6.07 16.23
CA PRO A 105 -27.56 -7.01 15.87
C PRO A 105 -27.02 -8.36 15.36
N GLN A 106 -25.83 -8.37 14.77
CA GLN A 106 -25.16 -9.58 14.29
C GLN A 106 -24.57 -10.41 15.43
N TYR A 107 -24.27 -9.82 16.59
CA TYR A 107 -23.71 -10.56 17.74
C TYR A 107 -24.63 -11.69 18.19
N MET A 108 -25.93 -11.42 18.39
CA MET A 108 -26.89 -12.44 18.82
C MET A 108 -27.10 -13.51 17.75
N LYS A 109 -27.04 -13.14 16.47
CA LYS A 109 -27.14 -14.08 15.36
C LYS A 109 -25.93 -15.03 15.34
N THR A 110 -24.71 -14.48 15.32
CA THR A 110 -23.46 -15.25 15.31
C THR A 110 -23.31 -16.10 16.57
N PHE A 111 -23.72 -15.58 17.74
CA PHE A 111 -23.76 -16.34 18.99
C PHE A 111 -24.71 -17.55 18.90
N THR A 112 -25.93 -17.34 18.38
CA THR A 112 -26.92 -18.42 18.24
C THR A 112 -26.49 -19.48 17.23
N GLU A 113 -25.82 -19.07 16.15
CA GLU A 113 -25.24 -20.00 15.16
C GLU A 113 -24.14 -20.85 15.79
N LEU A 114 -23.20 -20.23 16.52
CA LEU A 114 -22.12 -20.96 17.20
C LEU A 114 -22.64 -21.89 18.31
N LYS A 115 -23.72 -21.51 19.01
CA LYS A 115 -24.34 -22.33 20.07
C LYS A 115 -24.96 -23.62 19.53
N LYS A 116 -25.39 -23.60 18.26
CA LYS A 116 -25.94 -24.79 17.58
C LYS A 116 -24.84 -25.76 17.14
N SER A 117 -23.63 -25.28 16.90
CA SER A 117 -22.52 -26.09 16.40
C SER A 117 -21.61 -26.65 17.50
N GLU A 118 -21.48 -25.98 18.65
CA GLU A 118 -20.54 -26.36 19.70
C GLU A 118 -21.17 -26.23 21.10
N PRO A 119 -21.14 -27.28 21.94
CA PRO A 119 -21.48 -27.18 23.35
C PRO A 119 -20.29 -26.60 24.13
N GLU A 120 -19.96 -25.34 23.89
CA GLU A 120 -18.97 -24.59 24.68
C GLU A 120 -19.64 -23.71 25.75
N ASN A 121 -18.86 -23.25 26.74
CA ASN A 121 -19.33 -22.27 27.72
C ASN A 121 -19.80 -20.98 27.01
N ASP A 122 -21.02 -20.52 27.34
CA ASP A 122 -21.65 -19.34 26.77
C ASP A 122 -20.75 -18.08 26.79
N THR A 123 -19.83 -17.95 27.74
CA THR A 123 -18.89 -16.81 27.82
C THR A 123 -17.79 -16.87 26.74
N LEU A 124 -17.23 -18.07 26.49
CA LEU A 124 -16.23 -18.27 25.44
C LEU A 124 -16.85 -18.13 24.06
N LEU A 125 -18.07 -18.63 23.91
CA LEU A 125 -18.86 -18.50 22.70
C LEU A 125 -19.16 -17.04 22.36
N GLY A 126 -19.54 -16.24 23.37
CA GLY A 126 -19.73 -14.79 23.24
C GLY A 126 -18.45 -14.08 22.79
N LEU A 127 -17.30 -14.41 23.41
CA LEU A 127 -16.01 -13.85 23.02
C LEU A 127 -15.64 -14.21 21.57
N ARG A 128 -15.79 -15.47 21.15
CA ARG A 128 -15.52 -15.89 19.76
C ARG A 128 -16.41 -15.16 18.76
N SER A 129 -17.72 -15.09 19.03
CA SER A 129 -18.68 -14.36 18.21
C SER A 129 -18.24 -12.90 18.02
N TYR A 130 -17.86 -12.23 19.11
CA TYR A 130 -17.41 -10.85 19.08
C TYR A 130 -16.10 -10.68 18.30
N CYS A 131 -15.09 -11.50 18.58
CA CYS A 131 -13.82 -11.50 17.85
C CYS A 131 -14.03 -11.67 16.34
N SER A 132 -14.89 -12.59 15.92
CA SER A 132 -15.19 -12.84 14.50
C SER A 132 -15.76 -11.60 13.81
N ILE A 133 -16.68 -10.89 14.47
CA ILE A 133 -17.32 -9.70 13.92
C ILE A 133 -16.31 -8.55 13.81
N VAL A 134 -15.46 -8.35 14.82
CA VAL A 134 -14.45 -7.29 14.80
C VAL A 134 -13.36 -7.60 13.77
N HIS A 135 -12.91 -8.85 13.67
CA HIS A 135 -11.95 -9.26 12.65
C HIS A 135 -12.47 -8.96 11.23
N ALA A 136 -13.71 -9.32 10.93
CA ALA A 136 -14.31 -9.05 9.62
C ALA A 136 -14.34 -7.55 9.28
N ARG A 137 -14.74 -6.72 10.25
CA ARG A 137 -14.75 -5.26 10.09
C ARG A 137 -13.35 -4.66 9.90
N ILE A 138 -12.38 -5.10 10.70
CA ILE A 138 -11.01 -4.64 10.59
C ILE A 138 -10.43 -5.01 9.23
N VAL A 139 -10.68 -6.22 8.73
CA VAL A 139 -10.19 -6.64 7.41
C VAL A 139 -10.77 -5.77 6.30
N ASP A 140 -12.08 -5.48 6.32
CA ASP A 140 -12.72 -4.62 5.34
C ASP A 140 -12.20 -3.17 5.40
N HIS A 141 -12.21 -2.56 6.59
CA HIS A 141 -11.73 -1.19 6.79
C HIS A 141 -10.24 -1.03 6.44
N LEU A 142 -9.39 -1.97 6.85
CA LEU A 142 -7.96 -1.96 6.54
C LEU A 142 -7.74 -2.02 5.02
N SER A 143 -8.48 -2.86 4.33
CA SER A 143 -8.43 -2.97 2.86
C SER A 143 -8.81 -1.64 2.20
N GLN A 144 -9.90 -1.00 2.67
CA GLN A 144 -10.34 0.30 2.17
C GLN A 144 -9.31 1.40 2.43
N LEU A 145 -8.71 1.43 3.63
CA LEU A 145 -7.64 2.39 3.98
C LEU A 145 -6.42 2.22 3.08
N CYS A 146 -5.99 0.98 2.83
CA CYS A 146 -4.88 0.71 1.91
C CYS A 146 -5.19 1.18 0.49
N VAL A 147 -6.37 0.86 -0.04
CA VAL A 147 -6.79 1.34 -1.37
C VAL A 147 -6.83 2.87 -1.42
N TYR A 148 -7.40 3.51 -0.40
CA TYR A 148 -7.51 4.95 -0.34
C TYR A 148 -6.15 5.65 -0.30
N TRP A 149 -5.24 5.22 0.58
CA TRP A 149 -3.96 5.91 0.78
C TRP A 149 -2.89 5.58 -0.26
N PHE A 150 -2.83 4.33 -0.75
CA PHE A 150 -1.82 3.93 -1.72
C PHE A 150 -2.28 4.12 -3.17
N VAL A 151 -3.52 3.75 -3.49
CA VAL A 151 -4.03 3.80 -4.87
C VAL A 151 -4.60 5.17 -5.17
N ARG A 152 -5.65 5.60 -4.45
CA ARG A 152 -6.34 6.86 -4.77
C ARG A 152 -5.45 8.07 -4.50
N ASN A 153 -5.05 8.27 -3.25
CA ASN A 153 -4.27 9.45 -2.86
C ASN A 153 -2.79 9.33 -3.22
N GLY A 154 -2.20 8.13 -3.08
CA GLY A 154 -0.79 7.88 -3.36
C GLY A 154 -0.46 8.12 -4.83
N LEU A 155 -1.25 7.56 -5.75
CA LEU A 155 -1.01 7.75 -7.19
C LEU A 155 -1.35 9.17 -7.64
N LEU A 156 -2.40 9.81 -7.11
CA LEU A 156 -2.68 11.23 -7.37
C LEU A 156 -1.54 12.15 -6.90
N ALA A 157 -0.96 11.88 -5.73
CA ALA A 157 0.18 12.64 -5.23
C ALA A 157 1.44 12.39 -6.05
N LEU A 158 1.63 11.15 -6.50
CA LEU A 158 2.75 10.77 -7.36
C LEU A 158 2.67 11.48 -8.71
N ASP A 159 1.50 11.45 -9.37
CA ASP A 159 1.27 12.13 -10.64
C ASP A 159 1.58 13.64 -10.54
N LYS A 160 1.03 14.31 -9.53
CA LYS A 160 1.34 15.73 -9.27
C LYS A 160 2.83 15.98 -9.08
N LYS A 161 3.51 15.14 -8.27
CA LYS A 161 4.94 15.29 -8.03
C LYS A 161 5.75 15.07 -9.29
N LEU A 162 5.46 14.04 -10.08
CA LEU A 162 6.18 13.76 -11.31
C LEU A 162 6.03 14.88 -12.34
N ASN A 163 4.83 15.46 -12.46
CA ASN A 163 4.58 16.60 -13.34
C ASN A 163 5.36 17.86 -12.94
N THR A 164 5.73 18.00 -11.66
CA THR A 164 6.52 19.14 -11.15
C THR A 164 7.97 18.78 -10.82
N ALA A 165 8.35 17.51 -11.00
CA ALA A 165 9.61 16.97 -10.49
C ALA A 165 10.84 17.45 -11.26
N PHE A 166 10.64 17.74 -12.55
CA PHE A 166 11.73 18.06 -13.45
C PHE A 166 11.44 19.36 -14.17
N THR A 167 12.33 20.32 -13.99
CA THR A 167 12.41 21.47 -14.89
C THR A 167 12.97 21.03 -16.24
N PRO A 168 12.69 21.77 -17.34
CA PRO A 168 13.30 21.49 -18.64
C PRO A 168 14.84 21.42 -18.60
N ALA A 169 15.48 22.24 -17.77
CA ALA A 169 16.93 22.24 -17.59
C ALA A 169 17.45 20.95 -16.92
N GLU A 170 16.72 20.42 -15.93
CA GLU A 170 17.08 19.15 -15.28
C GLU A 170 16.86 17.97 -16.21
N LEU A 171 15.77 17.95 -16.97
CA LEU A 171 15.55 16.93 -18.00
C LEU A 171 16.69 16.95 -19.01
N LEU A 172 17.10 18.12 -19.50
CA LEU A 172 18.25 18.23 -20.40
C LEU A 172 19.54 17.71 -19.77
N LYS A 173 19.76 17.90 -18.46
CA LYS A 173 20.93 17.38 -17.76
C LYS A 173 20.89 15.85 -17.64
N ILE A 174 19.72 15.28 -17.36
CA ILE A 174 19.50 13.84 -17.22
C ILE A 174 19.53 13.13 -18.59
N MET A 175 18.99 13.78 -19.62
CA MET A 175 18.87 13.27 -20.99
C MET A 175 20.09 13.56 -21.86
N LYS A 176 21.13 14.21 -21.32
CA LYS A 176 22.39 14.36 -22.04
C LYS A 176 22.96 12.99 -22.34
N ASP A 177 23.21 12.75 -23.62
CA ASP A 177 23.82 11.51 -24.08
C ASP A 177 25.14 11.27 -23.35
N LEU A 178 25.41 10.00 -23.04
CA LEU A 178 26.73 9.62 -22.56
C LEU A 178 27.76 10.02 -23.63
N PRO A 179 28.96 10.52 -23.25
CA PRO A 179 29.97 10.99 -24.22
C PRO A 179 30.29 9.98 -25.32
N ILE A 180 30.21 8.68 -25.00
CA ILE A 180 30.44 7.57 -25.92
C ILE A 180 29.34 7.49 -27.00
N VAL A 181 28.09 7.77 -26.65
CA VAL A 181 26.95 7.77 -27.58
C VAL A 181 27.02 8.98 -28.50
N GLU A 182 27.37 10.16 -27.97
CA GLU A 182 27.61 11.36 -28.80
C GLU A 182 28.76 11.14 -29.78
N GLN A 183 29.86 10.54 -29.34
CA GLN A 183 31.00 10.20 -30.20
C GLN A 183 30.61 9.22 -31.31
N LYS A 184 29.88 8.14 -30.98
CA LYS A 184 29.38 7.18 -31.97
C LYS A 184 28.42 7.83 -32.96
N ARG A 185 27.49 8.67 -32.49
CA ARG A 185 26.55 9.41 -33.35
C ARG A 185 27.27 10.37 -34.29
N ALA A 186 28.28 11.08 -33.80
CA ALA A 186 29.10 11.98 -34.61
C ALA A 186 29.98 11.23 -35.64
N ALA A 187 30.45 10.03 -35.32
CA ALA A 187 31.18 9.18 -36.25
C ALA A 187 30.27 8.62 -37.35
N LEU A 188 29.07 8.12 -36.97
CA LEU A 188 28.05 7.65 -37.90
C LEU A 188 27.60 8.77 -38.85
N LYS A 189 27.32 9.97 -38.33
CA LYS A 189 26.96 11.12 -39.14
C LYS A 189 28.04 11.47 -40.15
N ARG A 190 29.31 11.54 -39.72
CA ARG A 190 30.45 11.75 -40.62
C ARG A 190 30.55 10.69 -41.71
N SER A 191 30.27 9.42 -41.38
CA SER A 191 30.27 8.33 -42.35
C SER A 191 29.14 8.48 -43.37
N ILE A 192 27.93 8.83 -42.93
CA ILE A 192 26.78 9.08 -43.80
C ILE A 192 27.06 10.26 -44.73
N ASP A 193 27.48 11.40 -44.18
CA ASP A 193 27.80 12.60 -44.97
C ASP A 193 28.93 12.34 -45.99
N SER A 194 29.83 11.40 -45.70
CA SER A 194 30.87 10.97 -46.64
C SER A 194 30.32 10.07 -47.75
N MET A 195 29.41 9.15 -47.41
CA MET A 195 28.77 8.26 -48.39
C MET A 195 27.83 9.05 -49.32
N GLU A 196 27.04 9.98 -48.78
CA GLU A 196 26.17 10.86 -49.57
C GLU A 196 26.97 11.70 -50.57
N ARG A 197 28.10 12.26 -50.14
CA ARG A 197 29.00 13.00 -51.04
C ARG A 197 29.61 12.12 -52.13
N ALA A 198 30.03 10.91 -51.77
CA ALA A 198 30.56 9.95 -52.75
C ALA A 198 29.50 9.51 -53.76
N LEU A 199 28.25 9.36 -53.32
CA LEU A 199 27.12 9.03 -54.20
C LEU A 199 26.84 10.17 -55.19
N ALA A 200 26.77 11.41 -54.69
CA ALA A 200 26.53 12.59 -55.52
C ALA A 200 27.61 12.77 -56.61
N THR A 201 28.89 12.54 -56.28
CA THR A 201 29.96 12.58 -57.28
C THR A 201 29.90 11.44 -58.30
N ALA A 202 29.30 10.30 -57.96
CA ALA A 202 29.17 9.16 -58.87
C ALA A 202 27.96 9.27 -59.81
N GLU A 203 27.00 10.16 -59.51
CA GLU A 203 25.84 10.45 -60.37
C GLU A 203 26.12 11.56 -61.40
N GLU A 204 27.22 12.30 -61.25
CA GLU A 204 27.66 13.36 -62.19
C GLU A 204 28.61 12.85 -63.29
N ASP A 205 29.14 11.63 -63.16
CA ASP A 205 29.99 10.92 -64.15
C ASP A 205 29.17 9.96 -65.04
#